data_AF-A0AA51DGX4-F1
#
_entry.id   AF-A0AA51DGX4-F1
#
_cell.length_a   1.000
_cell.length_b   1.000
_cell.length_c   1.000
_cell.angle_alpha   90.00
_cell.angle_beta   90.00
_cell.angle_gamma   90.00
#
_symmetry.space_group_name_H-M   'P 1'
#
loop_
_entity.id
_entity.type
_entity.pdbx_description
1 polymer ?
#
loop_
_entity_poly.entity_id
_entity_poly.type
_entity_poly.pdbx_seq_one_letter_code
_entity_poly.pdbx_strand_id
1 'polypeptide(L)'
;MASDLELLKFNLQEKEYPYFSEDELQMLLDEYKDFKTAAYYGCLLKAAKNDGIEVAGIKIESNREYWLKLAEEYKTSMKRVDGI
;
A
#
# COMPACT_ATOMS: atom_id res chain seq x y z
N MET A 1 -10.00 12.46 15.72
CA MET A 1 -8.81 11.66 15.34
C MET A 1 -9.20 10.85 14.12
N ALA A 2 -8.32 10.70 13.14
CA ALA A 2 -8.59 9.83 12.00
C ALA A 2 -8.61 8.37 12.47
N SER A 3 -9.51 7.55 11.91
CA SER A 3 -9.53 6.11 12.15
C SER A 3 -8.35 5.41 11.48
N ASP A 4 -7.99 4.21 11.94
CA ASP A 4 -6.95 3.38 11.31
C ASP A 4 -7.28 3.08 9.84
N LEU A 5 -8.56 2.95 9.50
CA LEU A 5 -9.04 2.80 8.13
C LEU A 5 -8.78 4.05 7.29
N GLU A 6 -9.02 5.25 7.82
CA GLU A 6 -8.71 6.51 7.12
C GLU A 6 -7.19 6.70 6.95
N LEU A 7 -6.40 6.33 7.97
CA LEU A 7 -4.94 6.36 7.89
C LEU A 7 -4.40 5.36 6.87
N LEU A 8 -4.99 4.16 6.81
CA LEU A 8 -4.63 3.14 5.82
C LEU A 8 -4.98 3.61 4.40
N LYS A 9 -6.19 4.14 4.19
CA LYS A 9 -6.61 4.74 2.90
C LYS A 9 -5.65 5.84 2.45
N PHE A 10 -5.22 6.70 3.38
CA PHE A 10 -4.27 7.76 3.12
C PHE A 10 -2.88 7.20 2.75
N ASN A 11 -2.35 6.26 3.54
CA ASN A 11 -1.05 5.62 3.30
C ASN A 11 -1.00 4.88 1.95
N LEU A 12 -2.10 4.23 1.59
CA LEU A 12 -2.22 3.53 0.31
C LEU A 12 -2.64 4.48 -0.83
N GLN A 13 -2.89 5.76 -0.56
CA GLN A 13 -3.28 6.76 -1.55
C GLN A 13 -4.51 6.33 -2.36
N GLU A 14 -5.51 5.72 -1.72
CA GLU A 14 -6.73 5.20 -2.38
C GLU A 14 -7.53 6.28 -3.11
N LYS A 15 -7.28 7.56 -2.81
CA LYS A 15 -7.88 8.69 -3.54
C LYS A 15 -7.29 8.87 -4.94
N GLU A 16 -5.98 8.71 -5.08
CA GLU A 16 -5.24 8.95 -6.35
C GLU A 16 -5.06 7.65 -7.13
N TYR A 17 -4.86 6.55 -6.42
CA TYR A 17 -4.65 5.21 -6.98
C TYR A 17 -5.64 4.22 -6.36
N PRO A 18 -6.96 4.38 -6.63
CA PRO A 18 -7.97 3.47 -6.08
C PRO A 18 -7.70 2.04 -6.52
N TYR A 19 -7.65 1.13 -5.55
CA TYR A 19 -7.35 -0.27 -5.81
C TYR A 19 -8.11 -1.21 -4.87
N PHE A 20 -8.21 -0.87 -3.59
CA PHE A 20 -8.90 -1.68 -2.59
C PHE A 20 -10.30 -1.14 -2.33
N SER A 21 -11.24 -2.05 -2.18
CA SER A 21 -12.54 -1.76 -1.59
C SER A 21 -12.39 -1.50 -0.09
N GLU A 22 -13.41 -0.87 0.50
CA GLU A 22 -13.42 -0.58 1.94
C GLU A 22 -13.36 -1.85 2.80
N ASP A 23 -14.07 -2.91 2.40
CA ASP A 23 -13.98 -4.25 3.01
C ASP A 23 -12.58 -4.87 2.90
N GLU A 24 -11.90 -4.72 1.77
CA GLU A 24 -10.55 -5.28 1.58
C GLU A 24 -9.52 -4.57 2.47
N LEU A 25 -9.67 -3.26 2.64
CA LEU A 25 -8.86 -2.47 3.57
C LEU A 25 -9.13 -2.87 5.03
N GLN A 26 -10.40 -3.13 5.35
CA GLN A 26 -10.79 -3.61 6.67
C GLN A 26 -10.18 -5.00 6.94
N MET A 27 -10.26 -5.92 5.98
CA MET A 27 -9.61 -7.24 6.07
C MET A 27 -8.09 -7.13 6.26
N LEU A 28 -7.43 -6.17 5.59
CA LEU A 28 -6.01 -5.87 5.79
C LEU A 28 -5.71 -5.40 7.22
N LEU A 29 -6.57 -4.57 7.81
CA LEU A 29 -6.43 -4.15 9.22
C LEU A 29 -6.74 -5.27 10.22
N ASP A 30 -7.68 -6.15 9.90
CA ASP A 30 -7.99 -7.30 10.74
C ASP A 30 -6.87 -8.35 10.71
N GLU A 31 -6.20 -8.50 9.56
CA GLU A 31 -5.04 -9.38 9.39
C GLU A 31 -3.79 -8.83 10.10
N TYR A 32 -3.59 -7.51 10.08
CA TYR A 32 -2.41 -6.85 10.66
C TYR A 32 -2.80 -5.88 11.78
N LYS A 33 -2.29 -6.15 12.99
CA LYS A 33 -2.59 -5.39 14.22
C LYS A 33 -2.40 -3.86 14.17
N ASP A 34 -1.71 -3.33 13.18
CA ASP A 34 -1.52 -1.89 13.03
C ASP A 34 -1.59 -1.44 11.55
N PHE A 35 -2.07 -0.22 11.36
CA PHE A 35 -2.29 0.36 10.03
C PHE A 35 -0.99 0.56 9.21
N LYS A 36 0.19 0.61 9.84
CA LYS A 36 1.47 0.75 9.12
C LYS A 36 1.91 -0.58 8.54
N THR A 37 1.76 -1.67 9.29
CA THR A 37 1.97 -3.03 8.77
C THR A 37 0.99 -3.33 7.64
N ALA A 38 -0.29 -2.99 7.82
CA ALA A 38 -1.29 -3.11 6.76
C ALA A 38 -0.90 -2.27 5.51
N ALA A 39 -0.39 -1.04 5.70
CA ALA A 39 0.08 -0.21 4.60
C ALA A 39 1.28 -0.82 3.86
N TYR A 40 2.24 -1.42 4.57
CA TYR A 40 3.35 -2.15 3.96
C TYR A 40 2.87 -3.25 3.01
N TYR A 41 2.00 -4.14 3.48
CA TYR A 41 1.47 -5.24 2.65
C TYR A 41 0.56 -4.74 1.53
N GLY A 42 -0.25 -3.71 1.78
CA GLY A 42 -1.07 -3.06 0.75
C GLY A 42 -0.23 -2.49 -0.39
N CYS A 43 0.92 -1.86 -0.09
CA CYS A 43 1.86 -1.41 -1.12
C CYS A 43 2.45 -2.57 -1.94
N LEU A 44 2.78 -3.71 -1.31
CA LEU A 44 3.27 -4.89 -2.04
C LEU A 44 2.20 -5.45 -3.00
N LEU A 45 0.95 -5.48 -2.58
CA LEU A 45 -0.17 -5.93 -3.43
C LEU A 45 -0.36 -5.01 -4.64
N LYS A 46 -0.33 -3.68 -4.44
CA LYS A 46 -0.35 -2.71 -5.55
C LYS A 46 0.84 -2.87 -6.50
N ALA A 47 2.03 -3.12 -5.96
CA ALA A 47 3.23 -3.37 -6.74
C ALA A 47 3.10 -4.64 -7.61
N ALA A 48 2.55 -5.72 -7.03
CA ALA A 48 2.39 -7.02 -7.70
C ALA A 48 1.36 -6.99 -8.84
N LYS A 49 0.32 -6.17 -8.73
CA LYS A 49 -0.70 -6.03 -9.78
C LYS A 49 -0.29 -5.14 -10.94
N ASN A 50 0.75 -4.33 -10.76
CA ASN A 50 1.25 -3.42 -11.76
C ASN A 50 2.44 -4.00 -12.53
N ASP A 51 2.32 -5.25 -12.99
CA ASP A 51 3.14 -5.78 -14.07
C ASP A 51 2.62 -5.15 -15.37
N GLY A 52 3.39 -4.21 -15.94
CA GLY A 52 2.94 -3.31 -17.00
C GLY A 52 2.14 -4.02 -18.10
N ILE A 53 0.95 -3.51 -18.39
CA ILE A 53 0.12 -4.03 -19.46
C ILE A 53 0.62 -3.42 -20.78
N GLU A 54 1.10 -4.25 -21.69
CA GLU A 54 1.40 -3.84 -23.07
C GLU A 54 0.10 -3.91 -23.88
N VAL A 55 -0.47 -2.74 -24.22
CA VAL A 55 -1.66 -2.67 -25.08
C VAL A 55 -1.27 -2.03 -26.40
N ALA A 56 -1.39 -2.78 -27.49
CA ALA A 56 -1.15 -2.31 -28.87
C ALA A 56 0.22 -1.62 -29.08
N GLY A 57 1.28 -2.10 -28.42
CA GLY A 57 2.63 -1.54 -28.54
C GLY A 57 2.89 -0.27 -27.72
N ILE A 58 1.91 0.20 -26.94
CA ILE A 58 2.10 1.29 -25.97
C ILE A 58 2.36 0.65 -24.61
N LYS A 59 3.56 0.88 -24.08
CA LYS A 59 3.94 0.48 -22.73
C LYS A 59 3.38 1.51 -21.75
N ILE A 60 2.36 1.12 -20.98
CA ILE A 60 1.90 1.95 -19.87
C ILE A 60 2.95 1.85 -18.77
N GLU A 61 3.48 3.00 -18.33
CA GLU A 61 4.53 3.05 -17.31
C GLU A 61 4.08 2.35 -16.03
N SER A 62 4.98 1.54 -15.47
CA SER A 62 4.68 0.79 -14.27
C SER A 62 4.97 1.61 -13.02
N ASN A 63 3.98 1.73 -12.12
CA ASN A 63 4.14 2.30 -10.79
C ASN A 63 4.67 1.27 -9.77
N ARG A 64 5.16 0.11 -10.22
CA ARG A 64 5.65 -0.95 -9.31
C ARG A 64 6.79 -0.47 -8.42
N GLU A 65 7.80 0.19 -8.99
CA GLU A 65 8.94 0.70 -8.21
C GLU A 65 8.50 1.75 -7.17
N TYR A 66 7.49 2.56 -7.51
CA TYR A 66 6.93 3.53 -6.59
C TYR A 66 6.36 2.83 -5.34
N TRP A 67 5.49 1.85 -5.55
CA TRP A 67 4.87 1.10 -4.45
C TRP A 67 5.88 0.30 -3.62
N LEU A 68 6.92 -0.27 -4.25
CA LEU A 68 8.00 -0.95 -3.52
C LEU A 68 8.80 0.00 -2.63
N LYS A 69 9.12 1.22 -3.11
CA LYS A 69 9.81 2.23 -2.31
C LYS A 69 8.95 2.70 -1.14
N LEU A 70 7.65 2.92 -1.37
CA LEU A 70 6.73 3.32 -0.32
C LEU A 70 6.57 2.24 0.76
N ALA A 71 6.54 0.96 0.37
CA ALA A 71 6.54 -0.15 1.32
C ALA A 71 7.78 -0.12 2.23
N GLU A 72 8.98 0.05 1.66
CA GLU A 72 10.23 0.09 2.45
C GLU A 72 10.27 1.26 3.45
N GLU A 73 9.63 2.40 3.15
CA GLU A 73 9.49 3.50 4.10
C GLU A 73 8.66 3.10 5.34
N TYR A 74 7.54 2.39 5.14
CA TYR A 74 6.71 1.91 6.26
C TYR A 74 7.46 0.89 7.11
N LYS A 75 8.17 -0.04 6.47
CA LYS A 75 9.03 -1.03 7.15
C LYS A 75 10.15 -0.38 7.95
N THR A 76 10.78 0.67 7.42
CA THR A 76 11.82 1.43 8.12
C THR A 76 11.25 2.18 9.31
N SER A 77 10.05 2.77 9.17
CA SER A 77 9.33 3.39 10.28
C SER A 77 9.06 2.40 11.41
N MET A 78 8.59 1.18 11.10
CA MET A 78 8.33 0.13 12.10
C MET A 78 9.59 -0.24 12.90
N LYS A 79 10.73 -0.47 12.21
CA LYS A 79 12.00 -0.82 12.86
C LYS A 79 12.54 0.25 13.81
N ARG A 80 12.20 1.52 13.58
CA ARG A 80 12.59 2.62 14.49
C ARG A 80 11.77 2.64 15.78
N VAL A 81 10.55 2.10 15.76
CA VAL A 81 9.68 2.04 16.96
C VAL A 81 10.04 0.86 17.85
N ASP A 82 10.49 -0.26 17.29
CA ASP A 82 10.91 -1.47 18.04
C ASP A 82 12.33 -1.37 18.64
N GLY A 83 13.08 -0.31 18.30
CA GLY A 83 14.48 -0.11 18.68
C GLY A 83 14.74 0.79 19.88
N ILE A 84 13.75 1.00 20.77
CA ILE A 84 13.86 1.83 21.99
C ILE A 84 13.45 1.00 23.21
#